data_AF-A0A379W038-F1
#
_entry.id   AF-A0A379W038-F1
#
_cell.length_a   1.000
_cell.length_b   1.000
_cell.length_c   1.000
_cell.angle_alpha   90.00
_cell.angle_beta   90.00
_cell.angle_gamma   90.00
#
_symmetry.space_group_name_H-M   'P 1'
#
loop_
_entity.id
_entity.type
_entity.pdbx_description
1 polymer ?
#
loop_
_entity_poly.entity_id
_entity_poly.type
_entity_poly.pdbx_seq_one_letter_code
_entity_poly.pdbx_strand_id
1 'polypeptide(L)'
;MHAQIWVVSTLLISIVLIVLTIVKFKFHPFLALLLASFFVGAMMGMGPLEMVTAIENGIGGTLGFLAAVIGLGTILGKMMEVSGAAERIGLTLQRCRWLSADVIMVLVGLICGITLFVEVGVVLLIPLAFSIAKKPIPRC
;
A
#
# COMPACT_ATOMS: atom_id res chain seq x y z
N MET A 1 -37.97 5.69 3.99
CA MET A 1 -37.04 6.70 3.41
C MET A 1 -36.25 7.47 4.47
N HIS A 2 -36.82 7.88 5.62
CA HIS A 2 -36.09 8.59 6.68
C HIS A 2 -34.85 7.86 7.24
N ALA A 3 -34.90 6.54 7.43
CA ALA A 3 -33.77 5.76 7.94
C ALA A 3 -32.53 5.76 7.01
N GLN A 4 -32.75 5.76 5.68
CA GLN A 4 -31.66 5.81 4.71
C GLN A 4 -30.95 7.17 4.74
N ILE A 5 -31.70 8.26 4.89
CA ILE A 5 -31.16 9.63 4.97
C ILE A 5 -30.32 9.81 6.24
N TRP A 6 -30.76 9.22 7.36
CA TRP A 6 -30.00 9.22 8.61
C TRP A 6 -28.66 8.49 8.47
N VAL A 7 -28.63 7.29 7.90
CA VAL A 7 -27.39 6.53 7.71
C VAL A 7 -26.41 7.26 6.79
N VAL A 8 -26.90 7.82 5.69
CA VAL A 8 -26.06 8.58 4.74
C VAL A 8 -25.50 9.84 5.39
N SER A 9 -26.30 10.55 6.20
CA SER A 9 -25.84 11.75 6.92
C SER A 9 -24.73 11.42 7.93
N THR A 10 -24.90 10.35 8.72
CA THR A 10 -23.89 9.87 9.67
C THR A 10 -22.58 9.47 8.97
N LEU A 11 -22.68 8.83 7.80
CA LEU A 11 -21.52 8.46 6.96
C LEU A 11 -20.76 9.69 6.45
N LEU A 12 -21.48 10.70 5.94
CA LEU A 12 -20.84 11.94 5.47
C LEU A 12 -20.13 12.68 6.61
N ILE A 13 -20.80 12.76 7.77
CA ILE A 13 -20.21 13.37 8.98
C ILE A 13 -18.97 12.62 9.44
N SER A 14 -18.95 11.29 9.39
CA SER A 14 -17.78 10.52 9.82
C SER A 14 -16.58 10.72 8.89
N ILE A 15 -16.80 10.79 7.57
CA ILE A 15 -15.74 11.07 6.60
C ILE A 15 -15.13 12.45 6.86
N VAL A 16 -15.97 13.47 7.08
CA VAL A 16 -15.49 14.82 7.42
C VAL A 16 -14.72 14.79 8.73
N LEU A 17 -15.22 14.08 9.75
CA LEU A 17 -14.55 13.92 11.04
C LEU A 17 -13.15 13.29 10.89
N ILE A 18 -13.02 12.23 10.09
CA ILE A 18 -11.73 11.56 9.82
C ILE A 18 -10.76 12.55 9.18
N VAL A 19 -11.17 13.22 8.10
CA VAL A 19 -10.31 14.16 7.36
C VAL A 19 -9.87 15.31 8.26
N LEU A 20 -10.79 15.87 9.05
CA LEU A 20 -10.50 16.99 9.94
C LEU A 20 -9.57 16.56 11.09
N THR A 21 -9.74 15.35 11.61
CA THR A 21 -8.87 14.78 12.65
C THR A 21 -7.45 14.53 12.14
N ILE A 22 -7.30 14.03 10.90
CA ILE A 22 -5.98 13.79 10.32
C ILE A 22 -5.30 15.12 9.97
N VAL A 23 -5.98 15.99 9.22
CA VAL A 23 -5.38 17.22 8.67
C VAL A 23 -5.15 18.28 9.75
N LYS A 24 -6.12 18.46 10.65
CA LYS A 24 -6.09 19.58 11.62
C LYS A 24 -5.49 19.16 12.96
N PHE A 25 -5.82 17.98 13.46
CA PHE A 25 -5.31 17.49 14.75
C PHE A 25 -4.00 16.70 14.63
N LYS A 26 -3.52 16.41 13.41
CA LYS A 26 -2.28 15.65 13.16
C LYS A 26 -2.24 14.29 13.88
N PHE A 27 -3.38 13.66 14.11
CA PHE A 27 -3.42 12.32 14.67
C PHE A 27 -2.97 11.28 13.64
N HIS A 28 -2.41 10.17 14.14
CA HIS A 28 -2.08 9.02 13.32
C HIS A 28 -3.36 8.49 12.63
N PRO A 29 -3.35 8.19 11.32
CA PRO A 29 -4.55 7.78 10.57
C PRO A 29 -5.29 6.61 11.22
N PHE A 30 -4.55 5.64 11.76
CA PHE A 30 -5.12 4.51 12.50
C PHE A 30 -5.98 4.95 13.69
N LEU A 31 -5.49 5.90 14.50
CA LEU A 31 -6.21 6.38 15.67
C LEU A 31 -7.44 7.21 15.26
N ALA A 32 -7.32 8.01 14.20
CA ALA A 32 -8.43 8.76 13.64
C ALA A 32 -9.55 7.85 13.11
N LEU A 33 -9.19 6.77 12.41
CA LEU A 33 -10.14 5.76 11.93
C LEU A 33 -10.84 5.06 13.09
N LEU A 34 -10.09 4.64 14.11
CA LEU A 34 -10.65 3.97 15.29
C LEU A 34 -11.66 4.87 16.01
N LEU A 35 -11.30 6.12 16.29
CA LEU A 35 -12.21 7.12 16.88
C LEU A 35 -13.47 7.35 16.03
N ALA A 36 -13.33 7.47 14.72
CA ALA A 36 -14.46 7.64 13.82
C ALA A 36 -15.38 6.41 13.79
N SER A 37 -14.83 5.19 13.83
CA SER A 37 -15.62 3.96 13.92
C SER A 37 -16.40 3.89 15.25
N PHE A 38 -15.79 4.29 16.37
CA PHE A 38 -16.51 4.42 17.64
C PHE A 38 -17.64 5.45 17.55
N PHE A 39 -17.39 6.60 16.93
CA PHE A 39 -18.40 7.63 16.74
C PHE A 39 -19.58 7.15 15.89
N VAL A 40 -19.32 6.46 14.77
CA VAL A 40 -20.37 5.91 13.90
C VAL A 40 -21.16 4.81 14.61
N GLY A 41 -20.50 3.89 15.29
CA GLY A 41 -21.19 2.81 16.02
C GLY A 41 -22.08 3.34 17.14
N ALA A 42 -21.64 4.39 17.84
CA ALA A 42 -22.46 5.08 18.84
C ALA A 42 -23.68 5.77 18.20
N MET A 43 -23.52 6.45 17.07
CA MET A 43 -24.61 7.09 16.34
C MET A 43 -25.60 6.10 15.72
N MET A 44 -25.16 4.88 15.40
CA MET A 44 -26.02 3.79 14.94
C MET A 44 -26.72 3.04 16.07
N GLY A 45 -26.41 3.33 17.34
CA GLY A 45 -27.00 2.67 18.50
C GLY A 45 -26.55 1.23 18.69
N MET A 46 -25.38 0.84 18.16
CA MET A 46 -24.84 -0.51 18.29
C MET A 46 -24.41 -0.78 19.74
N GLY A 47 -24.56 -2.02 20.20
CA GLY A 47 -24.06 -2.42 21.51
C GLY A 47 -22.52 -2.32 21.60
N PRO A 48 -21.92 -2.08 22.78
CA PRO A 48 -20.46 -1.93 22.92
C PRO A 48 -19.67 -3.13 22.40
N LEU A 49 -20.18 -4.35 22.63
CA LEU A 49 -19.59 -5.60 22.13
C LEU A 49 -19.72 -5.74 20.61
N GLU A 50 -20.84 -5.32 20.03
CA GLU A 50 -21.07 -5.36 18.58
C GLU A 50 -20.19 -4.35 17.84
N MET A 51 -19.96 -3.17 18.44
CA MET A 51 -19.04 -2.18 17.87
C MET A 51 -17.61 -2.71 17.79
N VAL A 52 -17.09 -3.29 18.88
CA VAL A 52 -15.72 -3.81 18.91
C VAL A 52 -15.56 -4.95 17.91
N THR A 53 -16.51 -5.89 17.88
CA THR A 53 -16.47 -7.00 16.92
C THR A 53 -16.61 -6.53 15.47
N ALA A 54 -17.42 -5.51 15.18
CA ALA A 54 -17.50 -4.92 13.83
C ALA A 54 -16.17 -4.26 13.40
N ILE A 55 -15.53 -3.53 14.31
CA ILE A 55 -14.21 -2.92 14.07
C ILE A 55 -13.15 -4.00 13.84
N GLU A 56 -13.11 -5.01 14.70
CA GLU A 56 -12.17 -6.14 14.60
C GLU A 56 -12.37 -6.92 13.31
N ASN A 57 -13.61 -7.17 12.89
CA ASN A 57 -13.91 -7.85 11.63
C ASN A 57 -13.51 -7.01 10.40
N GLY A 58 -13.75 -5.69 10.43
CA GLY A 58 -13.36 -4.80 9.34
C GLY A 58 -11.85 -4.68 9.18
N ILE A 59 -11.14 -4.44 10.30
CA ILE A 59 -9.68 -4.35 10.32
C ILE A 59 -9.06 -5.73 10.04
N GLY A 60 -9.57 -6.79 10.67
CA GLY A 60 -9.08 -8.16 10.52
C GLY A 60 -9.24 -8.70 9.09
N GLY A 61 -10.35 -8.40 8.42
CA GLY A 61 -10.57 -8.79 7.03
C GLY A 61 -9.58 -8.11 6.07
N THR A 62 -9.36 -6.80 6.25
CA THR A 62 -8.42 -6.03 5.42
C THR A 62 -6.97 -6.40 5.72
N LEU A 63 -6.58 -6.48 6.99
CA LEU A 63 -5.24 -6.91 7.41
C LEU A 63 -4.98 -8.37 7.05
N GLY A 64 -5.97 -9.25 7.09
CA GLY A 64 -5.81 -10.65 6.69
C GLY A 64 -5.46 -10.79 5.21
N PHE A 65 -6.20 -10.08 4.34
CA PHE A 65 -5.89 -10.02 2.90
C PHE A 65 -4.52 -9.38 2.64
N LEU A 66 -4.25 -8.22 3.23
CA LEU A 66 -2.97 -7.53 3.09
C LEU A 66 -1.79 -8.35 3.62
N ALA A 67 -1.93 -9.03 4.76
CA ALA A 67 -0.89 -9.85 5.35
C ALA A 67 -0.52 -11.03 4.44
N ALA A 68 -1.50 -11.67 3.80
CA ALA A 68 -1.23 -12.74 2.84
C ALA A 68 -0.48 -12.22 1.61
N VAL A 69 -0.94 -11.09 1.03
CA VAL A 69 -0.33 -10.47 -0.16
C VAL A 69 1.09 -9.96 0.15
N ILE A 70 1.28 -9.25 1.25
CA ILE A 70 2.57 -8.73 1.70
C ILE A 70 3.50 -9.89 2.08
N GLY A 71 3.00 -10.93 2.75
CA GLY A 71 3.78 -12.11 3.10
C GLY A 71 4.33 -12.82 1.86
N LEU A 72 3.47 -13.08 0.86
CA LEU A 72 3.92 -13.66 -0.41
C LEU A 72 4.85 -12.73 -1.19
N GLY A 73 4.53 -11.43 -1.23
CA GLY A 73 5.34 -10.40 -1.88
C GLY A 73 6.73 -10.25 -1.28
N THR A 74 6.88 -10.33 0.04
CA THR A 74 8.18 -10.25 0.72
C THR A 74 9.06 -11.48 0.45
N ILE A 75 8.48 -12.67 0.39
CA ILE A 75 9.19 -13.91 0.01
C ILE A 75 9.69 -13.81 -1.43
N LEU A 76 8.80 -13.43 -2.38
CA LEU A 76 9.16 -13.20 -3.78
C LEU A 76 10.22 -12.11 -3.90
N GLY A 77 10.10 -11.04 -3.13
CA GLY A 77 11.07 -9.96 -3.09
C GLY A 77 12.46 -10.43 -2.65
N LYS A 78 12.57 -11.07 -1.48
CA LYS A 78 13.88 -11.60 -1.03
C LYS A 78 14.48 -12.59 -2.03
N MET A 79 13.67 -13.42 -2.70
CA MET A 79 14.15 -14.33 -3.74
C MET A 79 14.67 -13.57 -4.96
N MET A 80 14.01 -12.50 -5.40
CA MET A 80 14.50 -11.64 -6.50
C MET A 80 15.79 -10.89 -6.15
N GLU A 81 15.92 -10.44 -4.90
CA GLU A 81 17.13 -9.79 -4.38
C GLU A 81 18.31 -10.76 -4.37
N VAL A 82 18.15 -11.96 -3.79
CA VAL A 82 19.22 -12.96 -3.66
C VAL A 82 19.61 -13.56 -5.01
N SER A 83 18.65 -13.76 -5.92
CA SER A 83 18.93 -14.31 -7.26
C SER A 83 19.54 -13.30 -8.23
N GLY A 84 19.48 -11.99 -7.93
CA GLY A 84 19.84 -10.95 -8.88
C GLY A 84 18.97 -10.96 -10.15
N ALA A 85 17.77 -11.55 -10.09
CA ALA A 85 16.88 -11.69 -11.24
C ALA A 85 16.55 -10.33 -11.88
N ALA A 86 16.33 -9.30 -11.06
CA ALA A 86 16.05 -7.95 -11.53
C ALA A 86 17.26 -7.33 -12.28
N GLU A 87 18.50 -7.62 -11.86
CA GLU A 87 19.71 -7.20 -12.59
C GLU A 87 19.82 -7.91 -13.95
N ARG A 88 19.51 -9.21 -14.01
CA ARG A 88 19.49 -9.98 -15.27
C ARG A 88 18.44 -9.48 -16.25
N ILE A 89 17.25 -9.09 -15.77
CA ILE A 89 16.21 -8.50 -16.60
C ILE A 89 16.68 -7.16 -17.18
N GLY A 90 17.30 -6.30 -16.36
CA GLY A 90 17.86 -5.02 -16.82
C GLY A 90 18.95 -5.19 -17.89
N LEU A 91 19.90 -6.10 -17.68
CA LEU A 91 20.96 -6.41 -18.65
C LEU A 91 20.41 -7.00 -19.97
N THR A 92 19.33 -7.76 -19.90
CA THR A 92 18.67 -8.33 -21.10
C THR A 92 17.96 -7.23 -21.89
N LEU A 93 17.26 -6.32 -21.21
CA LEU A 93 16.61 -5.16 -21.83
C LEU A 93 17.63 -4.20 -22.45
N GLN A 94 18.82 -4.07 -21.87
CA GLN A 94 19.91 -3.26 -22.42
C GLN A 94 20.41 -3.76 -23.78
N ARG A 95 20.20 -5.04 -24.11
CA ARG A 95 20.52 -5.58 -25.44
C ARG A 95 19.62 -5.00 -26.54
N CYS A 96 18.46 -4.45 -26.19
CA CYS A 96 17.65 -3.66 -27.11
C CYS A 96 18.27 -2.26 -27.30
N ARG A 97 18.93 -2.08 -28.45
CA ARG A 97 19.64 -0.85 -28.89
C ARG A 97 18.78 0.43 -28.97
N TRP A 98 17.47 0.34 -28.72
CA TRP A 98 16.51 1.44 -28.81
C TRP A 98 16.09 2.02 -27.45
N LEU A 99 16.51 1.42 -26.33
CA LEU A 99 16.13 1.90 -24.99
C LEU A 99 17.30 2.58 -24.27
N SER A 100 17.07 3.81 -23.81
CA SER A 100 17.98 4.53 -22.90
C SER A 100 18.00 3.87 -21.52
N ALA A 101 19.13 4.00 -20.82
CA ALA A 101 19.36 3.52 -19.45
C ALA A 101 18.20 3.86 -18.49
N ASP A 102 17.73 5.11 -18.54
CA ASP A 102 16.68 5.62 -17.68
C ASP A 102 15.32 4.94 -17.94
N VAL A 103 15.02 4.63 -19.21
CA VAL A 103 13.77 3.95 -19.59
C VAL A 103 13.75 2.51 -19.11
N ILE A 104 14.89 1.82 -19.16
CA ILE A 104 15.02 0.43 -18.66
C ILE A 104 14.80 0.39 -17.16
N MET A 105 15.38 1.34 -16.42
CA MET A 105 15.19 1.49 -14.97
C MET A 105 13.70 1.65 -14.60
N VAL A 106 13.00 2.53 -15.31
CA VAL A 106 11.56 2.73 -15.09
C VAL A 106 10.75 1.48 -15.43
N LEU A 107 11.08 0.79 -16.52
CA LEU A 107 10.36 -0.42 -16.95
C LEU A 107 10.53 -1.59 -15.98
N VAL A 108 11.76 -1.83 -15.53
CA VAL A 108 12.05 -2.88 -14.54
C VAL A 108 11.41 -2.53 -13.20
N GLY A 109 11.48 -1.27 -12.78
CA GLY A 109 10.81 -0.80 -11.56
C GLY A 109 9.29 -0.89 -11.64
N LEU A 110 8.69 -0.61 -12.81
CA LEU A 110 7.26 -0.74 -13.06
C LEU A 110 6.82 -2.21 -12.97
N ILE A 111 7.50 -3.12 -13.68
CA ILE A 111 7.16 -4.55 -13.68
C ILE A 111 7.32 -5.14 -12.28
N CYS A 112 8.45 -4.87 -11.61
CA CYS A 112 8.70 -5.38 -10.25
C CYS A 112 7.79 -4.73 -9.20
N GLY A 113 7.46 -3.45 -9.35
CA GLY A 113 6.58 -2.73 -8.42
C GLY A 113 5.14 -3.24 -8.48
N ILE A 114 4.64 -3.60 -9.67
CA ILE A 114 3.31 -4.18 -9.84
C ILE A 114 3.24 -5.58 -9.19
N THR A 115 4.28 -6.40 -9.34
CA THR A 115 4.26 -7.78 -8.84
C THR A 115 4.51 -7.89 -7.33
N LEU A 116 5.34 -7.01 -6.76
CA LEU A 116 5.73 -7.09 -5.35
C LEU A 116 4.78 -6.36 -4.40
N PHE A 117 3.75 -5.67 -4.91
CA PHE A 117 2.97 -4.69 -4.16
C PHE A 117 3.80 -3.44 -3.81
N VAL A 118 3.20 -2.25 -3.90
CA VAL A 118 3.93 -0.98 -3.80
C VAL A 118 4.70 -0.85 -2.48
N GLU A 119 4.13 -1.30 -1.36
CA GLU A 119 4.79 -1.23 -0.04
C GLU A 119 6.06 -2.07 0.04
N VAL A 120 6.03 -3.32 -0.44
CA VAL A 120 7.20 -4.22 -0.40
C VAL A 120 8.18 -3.89 -1.52
N GLY A 121 7.65 -3.51 -2.70
CA GLY A 121 8.43 -3.11 -3.86
C GLY A 121 9.35 -1.93 -3.56
N VAL A 122 8.93 -0.95 -2.75
CA VAL A 122 9.80 0.17 -2.34
C VAL A 122 11.05 -0.29 -1.60
N VAL A 123 10.94 -1.25 -0.67
CA VAL A 123 12.08 -1.78 0.08
C VAL A 123 13.10 -2.47 -0.83
N LEU A 124 12.61 -3.14 -1.89
CA LEU A 124 13.43 -3.84 -2.87
C LEU A 124 13.97 -2.94 -3.98
N LEU A 125 13.24 -1.87 -4.32
CA LEU A 125 13.66 -0.86 -5.27
C LEU A 125 14.88 -0.09 -4.77
N ILE A 126 15.04 0.10 -3.45
CA ILE A 126 16.20 0.78 -2.86
C ILE A 126 17.52 0.10 -3.28
N PRO A 127 17.79 -1.19 -2.98
CA PRO A 127 19.03 -1.85 -3.39
C PRO A 127 19.13 -2.02 -4.91
N LEU A 128 18.00 -2.21 -5.62
CA LEU A 128 17.99 -2.31 -7.07
C LEU A 128 18.47 -1.00 -7.74
N ALA A 129 17.94 0.13 -7.28
CA ALA A 129 18.35 1.45 -7.75
C ALA A 129 19.85 1.69 -7.48
N PHE A 130 20.36 1.27 -6.32
CA PHE A 130 21.79 1.36 -6.02
C PHE A 130 22.65 0.45 -6.89
N SER A 131 22.27 -0.81 -7.11
CA SER A 131 23.04 -1.74 -7.97
C SER A 131 23.11 -1.25 -9.41
N ILE A 132 22.02 -0.70 -9.95
CA ILE A 132 21.99 -0.17 -11.31
C ILE A 132 22.73 1.17 -11.41
N ALA A 133 22.67 2.03 -10.39
CA ALA A 133 23.46 3.26 -10.35
C ALA A 133 24.97 3.01 -10.20
N LYS A 134 25.38 1.91 -9.52
CA LYS A 134 26.79 1.57 -9.29
C LYS A 134 27.47 0.92 -10.50
N LYS A 135 26.69 0.30 -11.40
CA LYS A 135 27.17 -0.08 -12.73
C LYS A 135 26.91 1.09 -13.66
N PRO A 136 27.91 1.95 -13.98
CA PRO A 136 27.74 2.89 -15.07
C PRO A 136 27.42 2.08 -16.32
N ILE A 137 26.15 2.12 -16.72
CA ILE A 137 25.69 1.65 -18.01
C ILE A 137 26.57 2.39 -19.02
N PRO A 138 27.39 1.69 -19.83
CA PRO A 138 28.23 2.35 -20.79
C PRO A 138 27.30 3.18 -21.67
N ARG A 139 27.40 4.50 -21.50
CA ARG A 139 26.90 5.46 -22.47
C ARG A 139 27.62 5.08 -23.76
N CYS A 140 26.86 4.66 -24.76
CA CYS A 140 27.33 4.84 -26.12
C CYS A 140 27.63 6.33 -26.33
#